data_AF-A0A1H8GJW6-F1
#
_entry.id   AF-A0A1H8GJW6-F1
#
_cell.length_a   1.000
_cell.length_b   1.000
_cell.length_c   1.000
_cell.angle_alpha   90.00
_cell.angle_beta   90.00
_cell.angle_gamma   90.00
#
_symmetry.space_group_name_H-M   'P 1'
#
loop_
_entity.id
_entity.type
_entity.pdbx_description
1 polymer ?
#
loop_
_entity_poly.entity_id
_entity_poly.type
_entity_poly.pdbx_seq_one_letter_code
_entity_poly.pdbx_strand_id
1 'polypeptide(L)'
;MNQSVITTLRQIGNGSLVTSVENKLQTLVQAVEETGKSGKLVVTINVAKATKGNAMTIKGAAKLSAPDTEHHETLMFATEDGGLSTENPKQQKLDLNVIKAEKGEIKNVNEAK
;
A
#
# COMPACT_ATOMS: atom_id res chain seq x y z
N MET A 1 -14.48 27.00 -27.02
CA MET A 1 -14.55 25.51 -26.99
C MET A 1 -13.66 25.05 -25.84
N ASN A 2 -14.23 24.38 -24.83
CA ASN A 2 -13.46 23.94 -23.66
C ASN A 2 -12.52 22.81 -24.11
N GLN A 3 -11.22 22.93 -23.78
CA GLN A 3 -10.23 21.91 -24.13
C GLN A 3 -10.38 20.72 -23.17
N SER A 4 -10.15 19.50 -23.67
CA SER A 4 -10.07 18.32 -22.80
C SER A 4 -8.88 18.45 -21.86
N VAL A 5 -9.03 17.94 -20.64
CA VAL A 5 -7.96 17.88 -19.63
C VAL A 5 -6.71 17.19 -20.20
N ILE A 6 -6.88 16.15 -21.02
CA ILE A 6 -5.73 15.46 -21.67
C ILE A 6 -4.99 16.39 -22.63
N THR A 7 -5.70 17.24 -23.37
CA THR A 7 -5.06 18.21 -24.26
C THR A 7 -4.30 19.26 -23.46
N THR A 8 -4.84 19.71 -22.33
CA THR A 8 -4.13 20.61 -21.41
C THR A 8 -2.89 19.95 -20.82
N LEU A 9 -2.95 18.67 -20.43
CA LEU A 9 -1.78 17.94 -19.93
C LEU A 9 -0.63 17.85 -20.95
N ARG A 10 -0.95 17.69 -22.24
CA ARG A 10 0.04 17.72 -23.33
C ARG A 10 0.69 19.09 -23.51
N GLN A 11 -0.01 20.17 -23.17
CA GLN A 11 0.52 21.53 -23.25
C GLN A 11 1.44 21.87 -22.07
N ILE A 12 1.27 21.21 -20.92
CA ILE A 12 2.12 21.42 -19.74
C ILE A 12 3.56 21.01 -20.09
N GLY A 13 4.49 21.97 -20.00
CA GLY A 13 5.91 21.73 -20.26
C GLY A 13 6.21 21.27 -21.69
N ASN A 14 5.44 21.73 -22.68
CA ASN A 14 5.57 21.35 -24.10
C ASN A 14 5.52 19.83 -24.34
N GLY A 15 4.73 19.10 -23.55
CA GLY A 15 4.56 17.65 -23.68
C GLY A 15 5.54 16.82 -22.86
N SER A 16 6.55 17.44 -22.25
CA SER A 16 7.55 16.74 -21.40
C SER A 16 6.93 15.98 -20.23
N LEU A 17 5.83 16.50 -19.66
CA LEU A 17 5.11 15.83 -18.58
C LEU A 17 4.54 14.47 -19.05
N VAL A 18 3.93 14.44 -20.23
CA VAL A 18 3.30 13.22 -20.78
C VAL A 18 4.37 12.18 -21.06
N THR A 19 5.47 12.57 -21.70
CA THR A 19 6.62 11.66 -21.92
C THR A 19 7.21 11.13 -20.60
N SER A 20 7.31 11.98 -19.56
CA SER A 20 7.81 11.53 -18.26
C SER A 20 6.86 10.54 -17.59
N VAL A 21 5.54 10.75 -17.71
CA VAL A 21 4.51 9.85 -17.18
C VAL A 21 4.52 8.52 -17.92
N GLU A 22 4.62 8.54 -19.26
CA GLU A 22 4.73 7.34 -20.09
C GLU A 22 5.94 6.48 -19.70
N ASN A 23 7.13 7.10 -19.61
CA ASN A 23 8.34 6.39 -19.20
C ASN A 23 8.22 5.79 -17.79
N LYS A 24 7.68 6.56 -16.83
CA LYS A 24 7.48 6.08 -15.45
C LYS A 24 6.46 4.96 -15.35
N LEU A 25 5.41 5.01 -16.17
CA LEU A 25 4.41 3.96 -16.24
C LEU A 25 5.02 2.66 -16.79
N GLN A 26 5.82 2.76 -17.85
CA GLN A 26 6.52 1.59 -18.40
C GLN A 26 7.45 0.95 -17.37
N THR A 27 8.26 1.75 -16.67
CA THR A 27 9.12 1.25 -15.58
C THR A 27 8.30 0.64 -14.44
N LEU A 28 7.16 1.23 -14.08
CA LEU A 28 6.29 0.70 -13.03
C LEU A 28 5.73 -0.67 -13.41
N VAL A 29 5.23 -0.81 -14.64
CA VAL A 29 4.65 -2.06 -15.13
C VAL A 29 5.71 -3.16 -15.14
N GLN A 30 6.91 -2.87 -15.65
CA GLN A 30 8.01 -3.82 -15.64
C GLN A 30 8.39 -4.23 -14.21
N ALA A 31 8.51 -3.27 -13.29
CA ALA A 31 8.82 -3.56 -11.89
C ALA A 31 7.71 -4.38 -11.20
N VAL A 32 6.44 -4.12 -11.51
CA VAL A 32 5.30 -4.90 -10.98
C VAL A 32 5.32 -6.33 -11.52
N GLU A 33 5.65 -6.52 -12.80
CA GLU A 33 5.78 -7.84 -13.42
C GLU A 33 6.94 -8.64 -12.81
N GLU A 34 8.11 -8.02 -12.63
CA GLU A 34 9.29 -8.66 -12.05
C GLU A 34 9.12 -8.99 -10.56
N THR A 35 8.44 -8.14 -9.79
CA THR A 35 8.30 -8.30 -8.33
C THR A 35 7.01 -9.02 -7.92
N GLY A 36 5.98 -9.03 -8.77
CA GLY A 36 4.63 -9.47 -8.44
C GLY A 36 3.90 -8.60 -7.40
N LYS A 37 4.47 -7.43 -7.03
CA LYS A 37 3.97 -6.55 -5.97
C LYS A 37 3.29 -5.31 -6.55
N SER A 38 2.39 -4.71 -5.79
CA SER A 38 1.68 -3.51 -6.22
C SER A 38 2.60 -2.29 -6.32
N GLY A 39 2.53 -1.56 -7.44
CA GLY A 39 3.23 -0.30 -7.65
C GLY A 39 2.27 0.90 -7.69
N LYS A 40 2.78 2.12 -7.47
CA LYS A 40 1.96 3.35 -7.49
C LYS A 40 2.61 4.48 -8.29
N LEU A 41 1.86 5.03 -9.24
CA LEU A 41 2.21 6.25 -9.98
C LEU A 41 1.28 7.40 -9.56
N VAL A 42 1.84 8.55 -9.17
CA VAL A 42 1.08 9.74 -8.76
C VAL A 42 1.42 10.91 -9.68
N VAL A 43 0.41 11.45 -10.35
CA VAL A 43 0.52 12.68 -11.15
C VAL A 43 -0.18 13.81 -10.41
N THR A 44 0.55 14.88 -10.12
CA THR A 44 0.06 16.05 -9.39
C THR A 44 0.05 17.26 -10.31
N ILE A 45 -1.11 17.92 -10.43
CA ILE A 45 -1.27 19.16 -11.19
C ILE A 45 -1.56 20.29 -10.21
N ASN A 46 -0.67 21.27 -10.17
CA ASN A 46 -0.84 22.48 -9.37
C ASN A 46 -1.23 23.64 -10.29
N VAL A 47 -2.33 24.31 -9.97
CA VAL A 47 -2.81 25.48 -10.69
C VAL A 47 -2.74 26.68 -9.75
N ALA A 48 -1.98 27.69 -10.13
CA ALA A 48 -1.84 28.93 -9.36
C ALA A 48 -2.15 30.14 -10.25
N LYS A 49 -2.78 31.18 -9.69
CA LYS A 49 -3.05 32.41 -10.42
C LYS A 49 -1.77 33.24 -10.54
N ALA A 50 -1.46 33.72 -11.73
CA ALA A 50 -0.32 34.61 -11.93
C ALA A 50 -0.61 35.98 -11.31
N THR A 51 0.39 36.56 -10.63
CA THR A 51 0.26 37.81 -9.87
C THR A 51 -0.01 39.04 -10.75
N LYS A 52 0.22 38.93 -12.07
CA LYS A 52 -0.10 39.98 -13.06
C LYS A 52 -0.90 39.38 -14.21
N GLY A 53 -2.18 39.74 -14.28
CA GLY A 53 -3.09 39.40 -15.38
C GLY A 53 -4.08 38.26 -15.09
N ASN A 54 -4.91 37.93 -16.08
CA ASN A 54 -5.89 36.83 -16.03
C ASN A 54 -5.27 35.47 -16.43
N ALA A 55 -3.96 35.30 -16.21
CA ALA A 55 -3.22 34.10 -16.58
C ALA A 55 -3.13 33.12 -15.39
N MET A 56 -3.17 31.82 -15.70
CA MET A 56 -3.00 30.74 -14.72
C MET A 56 -1.68 30.02 -15.01
N THR A 57 -0.86 29.81 -13.99
CA THR A 57 0.32 28.96 -14.05
C THR A 57 -0.08 27.53 -13.71
N ILE A 58 0.12 26.60 -14.65
CA ILE A 58 -0.13 25.17 -14.46
C ILE A 58 1.22 24.47 -14.37
N LYS A 59 1.48 23.79 -13.24
CA LYS A 59 2.69 22.98 -13.00
C LYS A 59 2.31 21.52 -12.79
N GLY A 60 2.85 20.63 -13.60
CA GLY A 60 2.69 19.19 -13.45
C GLY A 60 3.93 18.54 -12.84
N ALA A 61 3.73 17.62 -11.91
CA ALA A 61 4.78 16.77 -11.34
C ALA A 61 4.32 15.31 -11.35
N ALA A 62 5.21 14.39 -11.72
CA ALA A 62 4.95 12.95 -11.67
C ALA A 62 5.90 12.30 -10.66
N LYS A 63 5.36 11.65 -9.64
CA LYS A 63 6.10 10.88 -8.64
C LYS A 63 5.84 9.39 -8.86
N LEU A 64 6.91 8.61 -8.93
CA LEU A 64 6.87 7.16 -9.05
C LEU A 64 7.22 6.57 -7.68
N SER A 65 6.32 5.77 -7.12
CA SER A 65 6.62 4.88 -6.01
C SER A 65 6.81 3.50 -6.63
N ALA A 66 8.08 3.10 -6.79
CA ALA A 66 8.40 1.76 -7.26
C ALA A 66 7.81 0.72 -6.30
N PRO A 67 7.54 -0.51 -6.78
CA PRO A 67 7.14 -1.62 -5.91
C PRO A 67 8.29 -1.90 -4.96
N ASP A 68 8.20 -1.38 -3.74
CA ASP A 68 9.20 -1.64 -2.70
C ASP A 68 9.08 -3.11 -2.28
N THR A 69 10.20 -3.81 -2.34
CA THR A 69 10.27 -5.24 -2.07
C THR A 69 10.01 -5.56 -0.59
N GLU A 70 9.95 -4.56 0.28
CA GLU A 70 9.75 -4.74 1.71
C GLU A 70 8.81 -3.69 2.29
N HIS A 71 7.50 -3.96 2.23
CA HIS A 71 6.57 -3.35 3.17
C HIS A 71 6.74 -4.06 4.52
N HIS A 72 7.66 -3.59 5.36
CA HIS A 72 7.77 -4.00 6.76
C HIS A 72 6.66 -3.31 7.57
N GLU A 73 5.41 -3.71 7.35
CA GLU A 73 4.30 -3.28 8.20
C GLU A 73 4.29 -4.17 9.46
N THR A 74 4.69 -3.59 10.60
CA THR A 74 4.49 -4.23 11.91
C THR A 74 3.41 -3.46 12.65
N LEU A 75 2.28 -4.12 12.92
CA LEU A 75 1.22 -3.56 13.75
C LEU A 75 1.70 -3.54 15.20
N MET A 76 1.93 -2.36 15.75
CA MET A 76 2.36 -2.13 17.12
C MET A 76 1.28 -1.37 17.88
N PHE A 77 0.99 -1.78 19.10
CA PHE A 77 0.05 -1.10 20.00
C PHE A 77 0.80 -0.04 20.81
N ALA A 78 0.21 1.16 20.94
CA ALA A 78 0.73 2.20 21.81
C ALA A 78 0.52 1.80 23.27
N THR A 79 1.58 1.78 24.08
CA THR A 79 1.50 1.58 25.54
C THR A 79 1.22 2.92 26.23
N GLU A 80 0.63 2.88 27.43
CA GLU A 80 0.27 4.11 28.18
C GLU A 80 1.50 4.93 28.61
N ASP A 81 2.69 4.31 28.63
CA ASP A 81 3.99 4.95 28.86
C ASP A 81 4.63 5.57 27.60
N GLY A 82 3.94 5.55 26.46
CA GLY A 82 4.41 6.17 25.21
C GLY A 82 5.37 5.31 24.39
N GLY A 83 5.47 4.01 24.67
CA GLY A 83 6.21 3.03 23.88
C GLY A 83 5.35 2.30 22.84
N LEU A 84 5.99 1.50 21.99
CA LEU A 84 5.34 0.62 21.02
C LEU A 84 5.55 -0.84 21.45
N SER A 85 4.47 -1.62 21.61
CA SER A 85 4.51 -3.04 22.00
C SER A 85 3.75 -3.90 21.00
N THR A 86 4.25 -5.12 20.73
CA THR A 86 3.57 -6.13 19.91
C THR A 86 2.49 -6.90 20.67
N GLU A 87 2.56 -6.93 21.99
CA GLU A 87 1.55 -7.51 22.86
C GLU A 87 0.55 -6.42 23.29
N ASN A 88 -0.75 -6.65 23.07
CA ASN A 88 -1.80 -5.73 23.49
C ASN A 88 -1.86 -5.64 25.03
N PRO A 89 -1.59 -4.47 25.64
CA PRO A 89 -1.53 -4.33 27.11
C PRO A 89 -2.89 -4.54 27.80
N LYS A 90 -4.01 -4.51 27.06
CA LYS A 90 -5.35 -4.77 27.59
C LYS A 90 -5.76 -6.26 27.52
N GLN A 91 -4.90 -7.13 26.99
CA GLN A 91 -5.19 -8.55 26.84
C GLN A 91 -4.68 -9.33 28.06
N GLN A 92 -5.60 -9.87 28.85
CA GLN A 92 -5.29 -10.76 29.97
C GLN A 92 -4.74 -12.09 29.40
N LYS A 93 -3.49 -12.45 29.75
CA LYS A 93 -2.93 -13.76 29.41
C LYS A 93 -3.75 -14.83 30.13
N LEU A 94 -4.42 -15.69 29.35
CA LEU A 94 -5.19 -16.81 29.87
C LEU A 94 -4.29 -18.04 29.85
N ASP A 95 -3.81 -18.48 31.01
CA ASP A 95 -3.04 -19.72 31.16
C ASP A 95 -3.97 -20.92 30.94
N LEU A 96 -4.07 -21.36 29.68
CA LEU A 96 -4.81 -22.55 29.31
C LEU A 96 -4.03 -23.79 29.78
N ASN A 97 -4.40 -24.31 30.95
CA ASN A 97 -3.99 -25.64 31.38
C ASN A 97 -4.66 -26.68 30.48
N VAL A 98 -3.88 -27.37 29.66
CA VAL A 98 -4.33 -28.54 28.91
C VAL A 98 -4.68 -29.62 29.92
N ILE A 99 -5.98 -29.85 30.12
CA ILE A 99 -6.46 -31.00 30.89
C ILE A 99 -6.02 -32.25 30.14
N LYS A 100 -5.13 -33.03 30.76
CA LYS A 100 -4.67 -34.31 30.22
C LYS A 100 -5.87 -35.24 30.16
N ALA A 101 -6.38 -35.51 28.96
CA ALA A 101 -7.45 -36.48 28.76
C ALA A 101 -6.95 -37.84 29.27
N GLU A 102 -7.51 -38.31 30.39
CA GLU A 102 -7.32 -39.69 30.80
C GLU A 102 -7.94 -40.59 29.73
N LYS A 103 -7.10 -41.48 29.18
CA LYS A 103 -7.49 -42.55 28.26
C LYS A 103 -8.46 -43.48 28.99
N GLY A 104 -9.76 -43.25 28.84
CA GLY A 104 -10.76 -44.28 29.13
C GLY A 104 -10.53 -45.46 28.18
N GLU A 105 -10.29 -46.65 28.73
CA GLU A 105 -10.15 -47.89 27.97
C GLU A 105 -11.35 -48.12 27.05
N ILE A 106 -11.12 -48.04 25.73
CA ILE A 106 -12.06 -48.60 24.75
C ILE A 106 -11.90 -50.12 24.75
N LYS A 107 -12.81 -50.83 25.44
CA LYS A 107 -12.97 -52.28 25.23
C LYS A 107 -13.66 -52.51 23.89
N ASN A 108 -12.89 -52.78 22.84
CA ASN A 108 -13.41 -53.36 21.61
C ASN A 108 -13.77 -54.82 21.89
N VAL A 109 -15.06 -55.13 21.82
CA VAL A 109 -15.57 -56.51 21.78
C VAL A 109 -15.94 -56.81 20.34
N ASN A 110 -15.06 -57.52 19.62
CA ASN A 110 -15.39 -58.75 18.89
C ASN A 110 -14.27 -59.14 17.91
N GLU A 111 -13.51 -60.16 18.28
CA GLU A 111 -13.09 -61.22 17.35
C GLU A 111 -13.30 -62.56 18.06
N ALA A 112 -14.12 -63.42 17.44
CA ALA A 112 -14.07 -64.89 17.44
C ALA A 112 -15.50 -65.49 17.39
N LYS A 113 -16.00 -65.81 16.19
CA LYS A 113 -16.00 -67.17 15.64
C LYS A 113 -16.81 -67.24 14.35
#